data_AF-A0A285MAD2-F1
#
_entry.id   AF-A0A285MAD2-F1
#
_cell.length_a   1.000
_cell.length_b   1.000
_cell.length_c   1.000
_cell.angle_alpha   90.00
_cell.angle_beta   90.00
_cell.angle_gamma   90.00
#
_symmetry.space_group_name_H-M   'P 1'
#
loop_
_entity.id
_entity.type
_entity.pdbx_description
1 polymer ?
#
loop_
_entity_poly.entity_id
_entity_poly.type
_entity_poly.pdbx_seq_one_letter_code
_entity_poly.pdbx_strand_id
1 'polypeptide(L)' 'MTPRLLTKQTAAAYCGISPVTFDAWIRDGLLPPPITGHRRYDRRAIDLALDKLSNLDSTEDQSQSAYERRRKRKHGQG' A
#
# COMPACT_ATOMS: atom_id res chain seq x y z
N MET A 1 -6.33 -15.06 -9.42
CA MET A 1 -6.57 -14.83 -7.97
C MET A 1 -5.27 -15.02 -7.22
N THR A 2 -4.78 -13.98 -6.53
CA THR A 2 -3.53 -14.08 -5.76
C THR A 2 -3.85 -14.48 -4.31
N PRO A 3 -3.28 -15.58 -3.78
CA PRO A 3 -3.52 -15.99 -2.40
C PRO A 3 -3.01 -14.93 -1.42
N ARG A 4 -3.60 -14.90 -0.22
CA ARG A 4 -3.22 -13.91 0.80
C ARG A 4 -1.83 -14.14 1.35
N LEU A 5 -1.47 -15.39 1.58
CA LEU A 5 -0.14 -15.78 2.07
C LEU A 5 0.77 -16.14 0.90
N LEU A 6 1.87 -15.42 0.77
CA LEU A 6 2.82 -15.54 -0.32
C LEU A 6 4.12 -16.19 0.16
N THR A 7 4.76 -16.95 -0.73
CA THR A 7 6.18 -17.31 -0.55
C THR A 7 7.05 -16.09 -0.81
N LYS A 8 8.33 -16.14 -0.44
CA LYS A 8 9.28 -15.07 -0.76
C LYS A 8 9.34 -14.78 -2.27
N GLN A 9 9.42 -15.81 -3.11
CA GLN A 9 9.48 -15.64 -4.56
C GLN A 9 8.23 -14.96 -5.10
N THR A 10 7.04 -15.38 -4.64
CA THR A 10 5.78 -14.77 -5.07
C THR A 10 5.62 -13.35 -4.55
N ALA A 11 6.06 -13.07 -3.32
CA ALA A 11 6.02 -11.72 -2.74
C ALA A 11 6.96 -10.75 -3.47
N ALA A 12 8.18 -11.18 -3.79
CA ALA A 12 9.13 -10.39 -4.57
C ALA A 12 8.59 -10.12 -5.99
N ALA A 13 8.07 -11.16 -6.65
CA ALA A 13 7.44 -11.02 -7.97
C ALA A 13 6.22 -10.09 -7.93
N TYR A 14 5.41 -10.15 -6.88
CA TYR A 14 4.27 -9.25 -6.67
C TYR A 14 4.72 -7.79 -6.55
N CYS A 15 5.85 -7.53 -5.89
CA CYS A 15 6.44 -6.19 -5.81
C CYS A 15 7.22 -5.78 -7.06
N GLY A 16 7.37 -6.66 -8.06
CA GLY A 16 8.15 -6.40 -9.27
C GLY A 16 9.67 -6.34 -9.07
N ILE A 17 10.20 -6.95 -8.00
CA ILE A 17 11.62 -6.90 -7.64
C ILE A 17 12.23 -8.30 -7.48
N SER A 18 13.57 -8.37 -7.44
CA SER A 18 14.28 -9.63 -7.18
C SER A 18 14.10 -10.09 -5.71
N PRO A 19 14.16 -11.41 -5.42
CA PRO A 19 14.10 -11.90 -4.03
C PRO A 19 15.20 -11.34 -3.12
N VAL A 20 16.37 -11.02 -3.68
CA VAL A 20 17.48 -10.41 -2.93
C VAL A 20 17.15 -8.98 -2.54
N THR A 21 16.58 -8.20 -3.47
CA THR A 21 16.10 -6.84 -3.20
C THR A 21 14.98 -6.85 -2.17
N PHE A 22 14.08 -7.83 -2.26
CA PHE A 22 12.99 -8.00 -1.29
C PHE A 22 13.52 -8.27 0.13
N ASP A 23 14.52 -9.14 0.29
CA ASP A 23 15.18 -9.37 1.58
C ASP A 23 15.88 -8.11 2.10
N ALA A 24 16.51 -7.33 1.21
CA ALA A 24 17.12 -6.05 1.59
C ALA A 24 16.08 -5.04 2.10
N TRP A 25 14.93 -4.91 1.42
CA TRP A 25 13.85 -4.01 1.85
C TRP A 25 13.25 -4.41 3.20
N ILE A 26 13.14 -5.70 3.49
CA ILE A 26 12.72 -6.17 4.82
C ILE A 26 13.75 -5.78 5.88
N ARG A 27 15.04 -6.01 5.60
CA ARG A 27 16.12 -5.66 6.54
C ARG A 27 16.19 -4.16 6.79
N ASP A 28 15.94 -3.36 5.77
CA ASP A 28 15.94 -1.90 5.83
C ASP A 28 14.63 -1.35 6.45
N GLY A 29 13.67 -2.21 6.80
CA GLY A 29 12.41 -1.86 7.46
C GLY A 29 11.33 -1.29 6.52
N LEU A 30 11.55 -1.36 5.21
CA LEU A 30 10.62 -0.87 4.19
C LEU A 30 9.45 -1.83 3.96
N LEU A 31 9.69 -3.13 4.10
CA LEU A 31 8.67 -4.19 3.94
C LEU A 31 8.52 -5.03 5.21
N PRO A 32 7.33 -5.63 5.44
CA PRO A 32 7.11 -6.43 6.63
C PRO A 32 7.93 -7.73 6.62
N PRO A 33 8.43 -8.18 7.78
CA PRO A 33 9.04 -9.50 7.91
C PRO A 33 8.00 -10.62 7.68
N PRO A 34 8.45 -11.87 7.45
CA PRO A 34 7.54 -13.01 7.38
C PRO A 34 6.77 -13.18 8.70
N ILE A 35 5.55 -13.72 8.61
CA ILE A 35 4.68 -13.96 9.76
C ILE A 35 5.39 -14.88 10.76
N THR A 36 5.42 -14.49 12.03
CA THR A 36 6.06 -15.24 13.12
C THR A 36 5.63 -16.71 13.13
N GLY A 37 6.60 -17.64 13.21
CA GLY A 37 6.36 -19.08 13.16
C GLY A 37 6.16 -19.64 11.74
N HIS A 38 6.13 -18.79 10.72
CA HIS A 38 5.98 -19.18 9.33
C HIS A 38 7.03 -18.49 8.43
N ARG A 39 7.23 -19.04 7.23
CA ARG A 39 8.09 -18.44 6.18
C ARG A 39 7.24 -17.81 5.07
N ARG A 40 6.08 -17.25 5.45
CA ARG A 40 5.08 -16.67 4.52
C ARG A 40 4.87 -15.19 4.81
N TYR A 41 4.51 -14.46 3.76
CA TYR A 41 4.27 -13.02 3.78
C TYR A 41 2.80 -12.73 3.53
N ASP A 42 2.19 -11.83 4.30
CA ASP A 42 0.81 -11.37 4.04
C ASP A 42 0.83 -10.28 2.97
N ARG A 43 0.14 -10.52 1.84
CA ARG A 43 0.02 -9.55 0.74
C ARG A 43 -0.52 -8.19 1.21
N ARG A 44 -1.50 -8.17 2.12
CA ARG A 44 -2.07 -6.91 2.63
C ARG A 44 -1.08 -6.14 3.51
N ALA A 45 -0.22 -6.84 4.24
CA ALA A 45 0.82 -6.18 5.02
C ALA A 45 1.87 -5.54 4.10
N ILE A 46 2.19 -6.19 2.99
CA ILE A 46 3.06 -5.64 1.95
C ILE A 46 2.41 -4.39 1.34
N ASP A 47 1.13 -4.47 0.93
CA ASP A 47 0.39 -3.33 0.38
C ASP A 47 0.43 -2.13 1.35
N LEU A 48 0.11 -2.35 2.63
CA LEU A 48 0.12 -1.29 3.65
C LEU A 48 1.52 -0.66 3.83
N ALA A 49 2.58 -1.46 3.77
CA ALA A 49 3.94 -0.94 3.87
C ALA A 49 4.30 -0.07 2.65
N LEU A 50 3.88 -0.48 1.45
CA LEU A 50 4.05 0.31 0.22
C LEU A 50 3.23 1.60 0.23
N ASP A 51 2.00 1.55 0.75
CA ASP A 51 1.15 2.72 0.92
C ASP A 51 1.79 3.74 1.87
N LYS A 52 2.35 3.28 3.00
CA LYS A 52 3.11 4.13 3.92
C LYS A 52 4.34 4.76 3.28
N LEU A 53 5.11 3.99 2.53
CA LEU A 53 6.28 4.50 1.80
C LEU A 53 5.89 5.56 0.77
N SER A 54 4.71 5.40 0.17
CA SER A 54 4.17 6.31 -0.83
C SER A 54 3.38 7.48 -0.21
N ASN A 55 3.33 7.56 1.13
CA ASN A 55 2.50 8.50 1.90
C ASN A 55 1.00 8.46 1.53
N LEU A 56 0.50 7.34 1.04
CA LEU A 56 -0.91 7.11 0.71
C LEU A 56 -1.77 6.82 1.95
N ASP A 57 -1.12 6.49 3.08
CA ASP A 57 -1.76 6.31 4.39
C ASP A 57 -2.13 7.66 5.04
N SER A 58 -1.59 8.77 4.53
CA SER A 58 -2.05 10.10 4.87
C SER A 58 -3.44 10.26 4.27
N THR A 59 -4.44 10.18 5.13
CA THR A 59 -5.73 10.82 4.90
C THR A 59 -5.52 12.34 4.85
N GLU A 60 -4.72 12.84 3.90
CA GLU A 60 -5.08 14.09 3.26
C GLU A 60 -6.38 13.77 2.53
N ASP A 61 -7.45 13.92 3.31
CA ASP A 61 -8.75 14.36 2.86
C ASP A 61 -8.57 15.07 1.53
N GLN A 62 -8.80 14.36 0.42
CA GLN A 62 -9.02 14.98 -0.88
C GLN A 62 -10.39 15.68 -0.85
N SER A 63 -10.60 16.51 0.19
CA SER A 63 -11.76 17.34 0.35
C SER A 63 -11.74 18.35 -0.78
N GLN A 64 -12.67 18.09 -1.70
CA GLN A 64 -13.16 18.97 -2.74
C GLN A 64 -12.24 19.06 -3.96
N SER A 65 -12.41 18.06 -4.84
CA SER A 65 -12.22 18.28 -6.27
C SER A 65 -12.93 19.58 -6.70
N ALA A 66 -12.39 20.27 -7.72
CA ALA A 66 -12.97 21.51 -8.25
C ALA A 66 -14.49 21.40 -8.57
N TYR A 67 -14.99 20.17 -8.76
CA TYR A 67 -16.40 19.82 -8.91
C TYR A 67 -17.26 20.12 -7.67
N GLU A 68 -16.83 19.73 -6.46
CA GLU A 68 -17.51 20.02 -5.19
C GLU A 68 -17.55 21.53 -4.89
N ARG A 69 -16.44 22.23 -5.18
CA ARG A 69 -16.33 23.69 -5.05
C ARG A 69 -17.30 24.44 -5.97
N ARG A 70 -17.56 23.90 -7.17
CA ARG A 70 -18.49 24.48 -8.14
C ARG A 70 -19.96 24.24 -7.77
N ARG A 71 -20.28 23.07 -7.20
CA ARG A 71 -21.65 22.71 -6.78
C ARG A 71 -22.16 23.57 -5.62
N LYS A 72 -21.30 23.90 -4.64
CA LYS A 72 -21.67 24.75 -3.50
C LYS A 72 -22.03 26.19 -3.88
N ARG A 73 -21.56 26.70 -5.04
CA ARG A 73 -21.91 28.05 -5.52
C ARG A 73 -23.31 28.17 -6.15
N LYS A 74 -23.96 27.06 -6.49
CA LYS A 74 -25.22 27.04 -7.27
C LYS A 74 -26.48 26.80 -6.44
N HIS A 75 -26.37 26.65 -5.11
CA HIS A 75 -27.50 26.28 -4.23
C HIS A 75 -27.84 27.31 -3.14
N GLY A 76 -27.33 28.55 -3.24
CA GLY A 76 -27.49 29.57 -2.20
C GLY A 76 -27.81 30.97 -2.72
N GLN A 77 -28.61 31.08 -3.78
CA GLN A 77 -29.19 32.37 -4.18
C GLN A 77 -30.58 32.12 -4.77
N GLY A 78 -31.55 32.04 -3.88
CA GLY A 78 -32.97 32.26 -4.13
C GLY A 78 -33.40 33.48 -3.33
#